data_AF-A0A136KK66-F1
#
_entry.id   AF-A0A136KK66-F1
#
_cell.length_a   1.000
_cell.length_b   1.000
_cell.length_c   1.000
_cell.angle_alpha   90.00
_cell.angle_beta   90.00
_cell.angle_gamma   90.00
#
_symmetry.space_group_name_H-M   'P 1'
#
loop_
_entity.id
_entity.type
_entity.pdbx_description
1 polymer ?
#
loop_
_entity_poly.entity_id
_entity_poly.type
_entity_poly.pdbx_seq_one_letter_code
_entity_poly.pdbx_strand_id
1 'polypeptide(L)'
;MWEYSIYLGNESDTFHVDFVSTENLFIVASIQNSISKEDFKEMFERVRDAVAQGHTHSLAGFEKLIDKEFKNLEKKGNFALAASLSLQNVLYLVTRGGGVVFVERGPVFQKLISGDLTASGYIEENDLIVLTNSYFTARVAPPTLQRFVQNNAPQQIIESLTPDLKSNDDAGLIALFGRYHNRGIDTEEAAYDAELNEDDVQTVGVSAVATATLPTNMVDIDMATESDYGHNVPIEQVGYVGQAEQVAAVQSPRKFNISVQKLLAGIKPGSSWGRRLTLLLLLVLVLVFVWSVVLGTQRRQRNAFIERVSAQAQLIDEQLEEAFSLTASDVDRSLELLASAKSSYKALQEEANKKKNYRHTRVGRNWCKN
;
A
#
# COMPACT_ATOMS: atom_id res chain seq x y z
N MET A 1 -0.50 6.76 -9.27
CA MET A 1 0.66 6.48 -10.14
C MET A 1 1.90 6.98 -9.43
N TRP A 2 2.99 6.22 -9.52
CA TRP A 2 4.25 6.61 -8.90
C TRP A 2 5.17 7.25 -9.94
N GLU A 3 5.67 8.44 -9.62
CA GLU A 3 6.84 9.03 -10.28
C GLU A 3 8.07 8.66 -9.45
N TYR A 4 9.13 8.15 -10.06
CA TYR A 4 10.31 7.75 -9.29
C TYR A 4 11.63 8.00 -10.02
N SER A 5 12.68 8.14 -9.23
CA SER A 5 14.07 8.21 -9.67
C SER A 5 14.95 7.39 -8.72
N ILE A 6 16.07 6.88 -9.23
CA ILE A 6 16.97 6.01 -8.47
C ILE A 6 18.40 6.52 -8.53
N TYR A 7 19.07 6.48 -7.37
CA TYR A 7 20.51 6.59 -7.26
C TYR A 7 21.10 5.17 -7.20
N LEU A 8 21.99 4.85 -8.13
CA LEU A 8 22.80 3.64 -8.12
C LEU A 8 24.27 4.03 -7.94
N GLY A 9 24.83 3.65 -6.80
CA GLY A 9 26.26 3.75 -6.54
C GLY A 9 27.05 2.81 -7.44
N ASN A 10 28.38 2.97 -7.44
CA ASN A 10 29.23 2.07 -8.21
C ASN A 10 29.11 0.62 -7.69
N GLU A 11 29.06 -0.33 -8.60
CA GLU A 11 29.28 -1.74 -8.27
C GLU A 11 30.79 -1.97 -8.12
N SER A 12 31.17 -2.83 -7.18
CA SER A 12 32.55 -3.31 -7.07
C SER A 12 32.55 -4.83 -6.96
N ASP A 13 33.72 -5.46 -7.07
CA ASP A 13 33.87 -6.90 -6.83
C ASP A 13 33.31 -7.33 -5.47
N THR A 14 33.18 -6.36 -4.55
CA THR A 14 32.69 -6.61 -3.20
C THR A 14 31.26 -6.19 -2.94
N PHE A 15 30.68 -5.30 -3.72
CA PHE A 15 29.33 -4.79 -3.50
C PHE A 15 28.46 -4.97 -4.74
N HIS A 16 27.34 -5.66 -4.55
CA HIS A 16 26.26 -5.71 -5.52
C HIS A 16 25.09 -4.87 -5.02
N VAL A 17 24.59 -3.99 -5.89
CA VAL A 17 23.37 -3.22 -5.69
C VAL A 17 22.42 -3.54 -6.83
N ASP A 18 21.15 -3.73 -6.53
CA ASP A 18 20.14 -3.97 -7.56
C ASP A 18 18.78 -3.45 -7.11
N PHE A 19 17.88 -3.28 -8.07
CA PHE A 19 16.53 -2.80 -7.83
C PHE A 19 15.53 -3.45 -8.78
N VAL A 20 14.28 -3.49 -8.34
CA VAL A 20 13.14 -3.76 -9.22
C VAL A 20 12.09 -2.67 -9.03
N SER A 21 11.49 -2.26 -10.14
CA SER A 21 10.42 -1.27 -10.17
C SER A 21 9.35 -1.71 -11.16
N THR A 22 8.11 -1.72 -10.71
CA THR A 22 6.91 -1.89 -11.53
C THR A 22 5.92 -0.78 -11.18
N GLU A 23 4.66 -0.86 -11.64
CA GLU A 23 3.64 0.13 -11.30
C GLU A 23 3.34 0.20 -9.79
N ASN A 24 3.46 -0.93 -9.09
CA ASN A 24 3.07 -1.05 -7.68
C ASN A 24 4.14 -1.64 -6.76
N LEU A 25 5.22 -2.21 -7.29
CA LEU A 25 6.30 -2.80 -6.51
C LEU A 25 7.60 -2.02 -6.73
N PHE A 26 8.25 -1.66 -5.63
CA PHE A 26 9.62 -1.16 -5.62
C PHE A 26 10.45 -1.96 -4.62
N ILE A 27 11.63 -2.41 -5.03
CA ILE A 27 12.59 -3.06 -4.12
C ILE A 27 13.96 -2.49 -4.45
N VAL A 28 14.70 -2.11 -3.41
CA VAL A 28 16.13 -1.86 -3.50
C VAL A 28 16.84 -2.81 -2.55
N ALA A 29 17.94 -3.40 -2.99
CA ALA A 29 18.78 -4.16 -2.09
C ALA A 29 20.26 -4.01 -2.43
N SER A 30 21.10 -4.24 -1.42
CA SER A 30 22.54 -4.26 -1.53
C SER A 30 23.11 -5.41 -0.71
N ILE A 31 24.17 -6.04 -1.19
CA ILE A 31 24.85 -7.12 -0.48
C ILE A 31 26.35 -7.08 -0.74
N GLN A 32 27.13 -7.49 0.27
CA GLN A 32 28.58 -7.59 0.16
C GLN A 32 29.04 -9.05 -0.05
N ASN A 33 29.83 -9.31 -1.11
CA ASN A 33 30.68 -10.52 -1.29
C ASN A 33 30.02 -11.90 -1.10
N SER A 34 28.75 -12.06 -1.45
CA SER A 34 27.96 -13.18 -0.92
C SER A 34 27.21 -14.03 -1.95
N ILE A 35 27.05 -13.52 -3.16
CA ILE A 35 26.21 -14.11 -4.21
C ILE A 35 26.65 -13.55 -5.56
N SER A 36 26.50 -14.32 -6.64
CA SER A 36 26.71 -13.81 -8.00
C SER A 36 25.67 -12.74 -8.33
N LYS A 37 25.99 -11.84 -9.26
CA LYS A 37 25.04 -10.82 -9.71
C LYS A 37 23.81 -11.45 -10.36
N GLU A 38 24.01 -12.54 -11.09
CA GLU A 38 22.96 -13.28 -11.79
C GLU A 38 21.96 -13.91 -10.82
N ASP A 39 22.44 -14.62 -9.79
CA ASP A 39 21.57 -15.22 -8.78
C ASP A 39 20.83 -14.14 -8.00
N PHE A 40 21.50 -13.02 -7.69
CA PHE A 40 20.88 -11.89 -6.99
C PHE A 40 19.74 -11.29 -7.81
N LYS A 41 19.96 -11.06 -9.11
CA LYS A 41 18.95 -10.56 -10.03
C LYS A 41 17.78 -11.53 -10.18
N GLU A 42 18.03 -12.83 -10.26
CA GLU A 42 16.99 -13.84 -10.38
C GLU A 42 16.01 -13.79 -9.19
N MET A 43 16.48 -13.45 -7.99
CA MET A 43 15.62 -13.29 -6.80
C MET A 43 14.61 -12.14 -6.97
N PHE A 44 15.01 -11.02 -7.56
CA PHE A 44 14.10 -9.90 -7.83
C PHE A 44 13.04 -10.26 -8.86
N GLU A 45 13.43 -10.98 -9.92
CA GLU A 45 12.52 -11.46 -10.95
C GLU A 45 11.45 -12.38 -10.36
N ARG A 46 11.84 -13.32 -9.47
CA ARG A 46 10.88 -14.20 -8.78
C ARG A 46 9.89 -13.43 -7.89
N VAL A 47 10.35 -12.39 -7.18
CA VAL A 47 9.43 -11.55 -6.38
C VAL A 47 8.49 -10.77 -7.29
N ARG A 48 9.01 -10.16 -8.36
CA ARG A 48 8.21 -9.40 -9.33
C ARG A 48 7.12 -10.28 -9.93
N ASP A 49 7.49 -11.46 -10.41
CA ASP A 49 6.57 -12.38 -11.08
C ASP A 49 5.50 -12.91 -10.10
N ALA A 50 5.89 -13.20 -8.85
CA ALA A 50 4.93 -13.60 -7.80
C ALA A 50 3.92 -12.48 -7.47
N VAL A 51 4.36 -11.22 -7.45
CA VAL A 51 3.46 -10.06 -7.25
C VAL A 51 2.55 -9.87 -8.46
N ALA A 52 3.07 -9.98 -9.68
CA ALA A 52 2.30 -9.85 -10.92
C ALA A 52 1.20 -10.93 -11.05
N GLN A 53 1.47 -12.13 -10.55
CA GLN A 53 0.51 -13.23 -10.49
C GLN A 53 -0.55 -13.08 -9.38
N GLY A 54 -0.53 -11.97 -8.62
CA GLY A 54 -1.54 -11.69 -7.59
C GLY A 54 -1.37 -12.51 -6.31
N HIS A 55 -0.24 -13.17 -6.09
CA HIS A 55 -0.06 -14.03 -4.90
C HIS A 55 0.06 -13.26 -3.56
N THR A 56 0.04 -11.93 -3.58
CA THR A 56 0.18 -11.10 -2.39
C THR A 56 -0.90 -10.03 -2.31
N HIS A 57 -1.76 -10.12 -1.29
CA HIS A 57 -2.84 -9.14 -1.04
C HIS A 57 -2.78 -8.51 0.35
N SER A 58 -1.78 -8.88 1.17
CA SER A 58 -1.63 -8.41 2.55
C SER A 58 -0.17 -8.19 2.91
N LEU A 59 0.07 -7.38 3.95
CA LEU A 59 1.42 -7.17 4.50
C LEU A 59 2.11 -8.49 4.87
N ALA A 60 1.38 -9.41 5.51
CA ALA A 60 1.93 -10.72 5.90
C ALA A 60 2.26 -11.61 4.69
N GLY A 61 1.47 -11.53 3.61
CA GLY A 61 1.76 -12.23 2.36
C GLY A 61 3.00 -11.66 1.68
N PHE A 62 3.11 -10.33 1.64
CA PHE A 62 4.27 -9.65 1.08
C PHE A 62 5.55 -9.93 1.88
N GLU A 63 5.47 -9.87 3.21
CA GLU A 63 6.56 -10.23 4.11
C GLU A 63 7.04 -11.67 3.87
N LYS A 64 6.12 -12.63 3.83
CA LYS A 64 6.45 -14.04 3.55
C LYS A 64 7.12 -14.23 2.19
N LEU A 65 6.70 -13.47 1.17
CA LEU A 65 7.32 -13.51 -0.15
C LEU A 65 8.76 -13.00 -0.11
N ILE A 66 9.00 -11.86 0.53
CA ILE A 66 10.35 -11.32 0.72
C ILE A 66 11.21 -12.30 1.52
N ASP A 67 10.71 -12.85 2.62
CA ASP A 67 11.44 -13.82 3.43
C ASP A 67 11.75 -15.10 2.66
N LYS A 68 10.80 -15.60 1.86
CA LYS A 68 11.01 -16.80 1.05
C LYS A 68 12.22 -16.65 0.14
N GLU A 69 12.33 -15.51 -0.54
CA GLU A 69 13.40 -15.28 -1.49
C GLU A 69 14.69 -14.83 -0.79
N PHE A 70 14.65 -13.88 0.14
CA PHE A 70 15.86 -13.18 0.64
C PHE A 70 16.41 -13.69 1.98
N LYS A 71 15.72 -14.56 2.73
CA LYS A 71 16.14 -14.99 4.08
C LYS A 71 17.51 -15.69 4.14
N ASN A 72 17.93 -16.33 3.05
CA ASN A 72 19.27 -16.93 2.98
C ASN A 72 20.38 -15.88 2.89
N LEU A 73 20.06 -14.69 2.37
CA LEU A 73 21.00 -13.57 2.28
C LEU A 73 21.09 -12.78 3.57
N GLU A 74 20.01 -12.71 4.36
CA GLU A 74 20.03 -12.04 5.68
C GLU A 74 21.10 -12.60 6.63
N LYS A 75 21.40 -13.89 6.51
CA LYS A 75 22.45 -14.55 7.30
C LYS A 75 23.86 -14.15 6.88
N LYS A 76 24.00 -13.66 5.64
CA LYS A 76 25.27 -13.17 5.10
C LYS A 76 25.34 -11.70 5.49
N GLY A 77 26.27 -11.38 6.39
CA GLY A 77 26.38 -10.02 6.95
C GLY A 77 26.44 -8.96 5.84
N ASN A 78 26.04 -7.73 6.18
CA ASN A 78 26.02 -6.58 5.25
C ASN A 78 24.98 -6.67 4.12
N PHE A 79 23.96 -7.51 4.26
CA PHE A 79 22.74 -7.45 3.47
C PHE A 79 21.86 -6.28 3.90
N ALA A 80 21.25 -5.57 2.95
CA ALA A 80 20.25 -4.55 3.19
C ALA A 80 19.17 -4.61 2.10
N LEU A 81 17.90 -4.61 2.51
CA LEU A 81 16.77 -4.58 1.60
C LEU A 81 15.69 -3.64 2.13
N ALA A 82 15.17 -2.80 1.25
CA ALA A 82 13.98 -1.98 1.48
C ALA A 82 13.01 -2.19 0.32
N ALA A 83 11.80 -2.63 0.64
CA ALA A 83 10.78 -2.98 -0.33
C ALA A 83 9.47 -2.27 -0.01
N SER A 84 8.74 -1.91 -1.05
CA SER A 84 7.39 -1.36 -0.98
C SER A 84 6.47 -1.98 -2.00
N LEU A 85 5.23 -2.26 -1.61
CA LEU A 85 4.17 -2.77 -2.46
C LEU A 85 2.89 -1.95 -2.24
N SER A 86 2.38 -1.32 -3.29
CA SER A 86 1.19 -0.49 -3.27
C SER A 86 -0.02 -1.28 -3.78
N LEU A 87 -0.98 -1.59 -2.93
CA LEU A 87 -2.20 -2.29 -3.33
C LEU A 87 -3.42 -1.43 -2.99
N GLN A 88 -4.19 -1.09 -4.03
CA GLN A 88 -5.28 -0.12 -3.95
C GLN A 88 -4.76 1.23 -3.41
N ASN A 89 -5.10 1.58 -2.17
CA ASN A 89 -4.66 2.79 -1.49
C ASN A 89 -3.77 2.50 -0.26
N VAL A 90 -3.29 1.26 -0.11
CA VAL A 90 -2.45 0.84 1.02
C VAL A 90 -1.04 0.55 0.52
N LEU A 91 -0.05 1.15 1.19
CA LEU A 91 1.37 0.85 1.03
C LEU A 91 1.81 -0.18 2.06
N TYR A 92 2.36 -1.28 1.60
CA TYR A 92 3.04 -2.28 2.41
C TYR A 92 4.55 -2.08 2.30
N LEU A 93 5.24 -2.08 3.44
CA LEU A 93 6.66 -1.82 3.52
C LEU A 93 7.34 -2.96 4.27
N VAL A 94 8.47 -3.42 3.73
CA VAL A 94 9.30 -4.47 4.32
C VAL A 94 10.75 -3.99 4.27
N THR A 95 11.45 -4.11 5.40
CA THR A 95 12.90 -3.89 5.50
C THR A 95 13.56 -5.14 6.06
N ARG A 96 14.78 -5.42 5.59
CA ARG A 96 15.67 -6.46 6.12
C ARG A 96 17.12 -5.97 6.20
N GLY A 97 17.85 -6.45 7.19
CA GLY A 97 19.25 -6.13 7.43
C GLY A 97 19.49 -4.62 7.57
N GLY A 98 20.35 -4.06 6.73
CA GLY A 98 20.62 -2.61 6.69
C GLY A 98 19.56 -1.76 5.97
N GLY A 99 18.40 -2.30 5.61
CA GLY A 99 17.35 -1.56 4.89
C GLY A 99 16.74 -0.42 5.70
N VAL A 100 16.39 0.68 5.04
CA VAL A 100 15.78 1.87 5.64
C VAL A 100 14.71 2.46 4.73
N VAL A 101 13.57 2.85 5.30
CA VAL A 101 12.51 3.58 4.60
C VAL A 101 12.23 4.91 5.29
N PHE A 102 12.21 5.99 4.51
CA PHE A 102 11.70 7.30 4.92
C PHE A 102 10.41 7.62 4.18
N VAL A 103 9.58 8.46 4.81
CA VAL A 103 8.37 9.01 4.20
C VAL A 103 8.35 10.52 4.44
N GLU A 104 8.06 11.27 3.38
CA GLU A 104 7.61 12.66 3.42
C GLU A 104 6.09 12.71 3.25
N ARG A 105 5.39 13.27 4.23
CA ARG A 105 3.96 13.59 4.13
C ARG A 105 3.73 15.04 4.53
N GLY A 106 3.35 15.87 3.57
CA GLY A 106 3.26 17.32 3.77
C GLY A 106 4.61 17.88 4.25
N PRO A 107 4.69 18.56 5.42
CA PRO A 107 5.94 19.13 5.92
C PRO A 107 6.82 18.13 6.69
N VAL A 108 6.34 16.91 6.94
CA VAL A 108 6.99 15.95 7.83
C VAL A 108 7.78 14.95 7.02
N PHE A 109 9.12 15.00 7.14
CA PHE A 109 10.03 13.96 6.66
C PHE A 109 10.54 13.14 7.84
N GLN A 110 10.28 11.84 7.85
CA GLN A 110 10.68 10.96 8.95
C GLN A 110 11.09 9.58 8.49
N LYS A 111 12.02 8.97 9.25
CA LYS A 111 12.34 7.55 9.11
C LYS A 111 11.15 6.73 9.63
N LEU A 112 10.57 5.90 8.77
CA LEU A 112 9.38 5.12 9.11
C LEU A 112 9.76 3.74 9.67
N ILE A 113 10.60 2.99 8.95
CA ILE A 113 11.11 1.68 9.38
C ILE A 113 12.59 1.51 8.98
N SER A 114 13.30 0.66 9.71
CA SER A 114 14.68 0.26 9.42
C SER A 114 15.02 -1.06 10.12
N GLY A 115 15.97 -1.82 9.60
CA GLY A 115 16.28 -3.14 10.17
C GLY A 115 15.36 -4.22 9.61
N ASP A 116 14.98 -5.17 10.46
CA ASP A 116 14.05 -6.26 10.12
C ASP A 116 12.63 -5.91 10.57
N LEU A 117 12.03 -4.92 9.90
CA LEU A 117 10.71 -4.40 10.27
C LEU A 117 9.76 -4.37 9.08
N THR A 118 8.47 -4.39 9.40
CA THR A 118 7.37 -4.21 8.43
C THR A 118 6.45 -3.08 8.88
N ALA A 119 5.81 -2.42 7.91
CA ALA A 119 4.81 -1.40 8.17
C ALA A 119 3.74 -1.39 7.07
N SER A 120 2.57 -0.84 7.39
CA SER A 120 1.54 -0.56 6.41
C SER A 120 0.85 0.76 6.71
N GLY A 121 0.34 1.41 5.67
CA GLY A 121 -0.39 2.67 5.81
C GLY A 121 -1.12 3.07 4.55
N TYR A 122 -2.09 3.97 4.68
CA TYR A 122 -2.75 4.56 3.51
C TYR A 122 -1.83 5.57 2.84
N ILE A 123 -1.81 5.55 1.50
CA ILE A 123 -1.08 6.50 0.68
C ILE A 123 -1.94 7.75 0.51
N GLU A 124 -1.32 8.92 0.63
CA GLU A 124 -1.93 10.21 0.36
C GLU A 124 -1.31 10.87 -0.87
N GLU A 125 -2.04 11.82 -1.45
CA GLU A 125 -1.57 12.63 -2.57
C GLU A 125 -0.24 13.32 -2.22
N ASN A 126 0.72 13.27 -3.14
CA ASN A 126 2.07 13.82 -2.98
C ASN A 126 2.94 13.18 -1.88
N ASP A 127 2.53 12.05 -1.29
CA ASP A 127 3.42 11.29 -0.42
C ASP A 127 4.71 10.92 -1.18
N LEU A 128 5.86 11.17 -0.58
CA LEU A 128 7.15 10.73 -1.11
C LEU A 128 7.75 9.66 -0.19
N ILE A 129 8.16 8.56 -0.79
CA ILE A 129 8.85 7.46 -0.13
C ILE A 129 10.31 7.44 -0.57
N VAL A 130 11.20 7.15 0.37
CA VAL A 130 12.62 6.90 0.09
C VAL A 130 12.96 5.50 0.58
N LEU A 131 13.27 4.60 -0.36
CA LEU A 131 13.78 3.27 -0.06
C LEU A 131 15.30 3.28 -0.19
N THR A 132 16.03 2.92 0.85
CA THR A 132 17.49 3.00 0.84
C THR A 132 18.12 2.02 1.81
N ASN A 133 19.44 2.07 1.96
CA ASN A 133 20.19 1.25 2.90
C ASN A 133 20.96 2.09 3.93
N SER A 134 21.50 1.42 4.94
CA SER A 134 22.26 2.04 6.02
C SER A 134 23.52 2.73 5.51
N TYR A 135 24.16 2.21 4.46
CA TYR A 135 25.33 2.82 3.82
C TYR A 135 25.03 4.22 3.28
N PHE A 136 23.90 4.36 2.59
CA PHE A 136 23.43 5.65 2.09
C PHE A 136 23.14 6.63 3.22
N THR A 137 22.47 6.19 4.29
CA THR A 137 22.16 7.08 5.43
C THR A 137 23.37 7.44 6.28
N ALA A 138 24.43 6.63 6.24
CA ALA A 138 25.72 6.96 6.84
C ALA A 138 26.44 8.07 6.05
N ARG A 139 26.22 8.11 4.73
CA ARG A 139 26.79 9.12 3.83
C ARG A 139 25.97 10.41 3.81
N VAL A 140 24.64 10.30 3.75
CA VAL A 140 23.70 11.42 3.74
C VAL A 140 22.84 11.37 5.00
N ALA A 141 23.21 12.19 5.98
CA ALA A 141 22.47 12.25 7.24
C ALA A 141 21.00 12.67 7.01
N PRO A 142 20.04 12.16 7.80
CA PRO A 142 18.61 12.45 7.60
C PRO A 142 18.23 13.94 7.50
N PRO A 143 18.81 14.87 8.30
CA PRO A 143 18.52 16.30 8.15
C PRO A 143 19.01 16.88 6.82
N THR A 144 20.10 16.36 6.27
CA THR A 144 20.61 16.74 4.95
C THR A 144 19.70 16.19 3.87
N LEU A 145 19.33 14.90 3.95
CA LEU A 145 18.39 14.27 3.02
C LEU A 145 17.05 15.00 2.97
N GLN A 146 16.52 15.41 4.13
CA GLN A 146 15.30 16.20 4.23
C GLN A 146 15.35 17.48 3.39
N ARG A 147 16.47 18.21 3.39
CA ARG A 147 16.61 19.46 2.64
C ARG A 147 16.54 19.24 1.13
N PHE A 148 17.07 18.11 0.66
CA PHE A 148 17.00 17.74 -0.75
C PHE A 148 15.60 17.25 -1.13
N VAL A 149 14.92 16.51 -0.25
CA VAL A 149 13.59 15.96 -0.52
C VAL A 149 12.51 17.05 -0.54
N GLN A 150 12.59 18.03 0.36
CA GLN A 150 11.58 19.07 0.52
C GLN A 150 11.38 19.89 -0.76
N ASN A 151 10.17 19.81 -1.32
CA ASN A 151 9.72 20.52 -2.52
C ASN A 151 10.43 20.17 -3.84
N ASN A 152 11.19 19.06 -3.88
CA ASN A 152 11.83 18.63 -5.12
C ASN A 152 11.15 17.38 -5.69
N ALA A 153 11.11 17.31 -7.02
CA ALA A 153 10.73 16.09 -7.74
C ALA A 153 11.81 15.01 -7.55
N PRO A 154 11.46 13.70 -7.62
CA PRO A 154 12.43 12.60 -7.51
C PRO A 154 13.71 12.80 -8.34
N GLN A 155 13.58 13.27 -9.58
CA GLN A 155 14.72 13.49 -10.47
C GLN A 155 15.65 14.62 -9.99
N GLN A 156 15.07 15.73 -9.52
CA GLN A 156 15.83 16.87 -9.00
C GLN A 156 16.60 16.52 -7.72
N ILE A 157 16.05 15.61 -6.90
CA ILE A 157 16.71 15.09 -5.71
C ILE A 157 18.01 14.37 -6.11
N ILE A 158 17.95 13.51 -7.12
CA ILE A 158 19.11 12.77 -7.64
C ILE A 158 20.16 13.73 -8.19
N GLU A 159 19.77 14.67 -9.04
CA GLU A 159 20.68 15.64 -9.65
C GLU A 159 21.42 16.48 -8.59
N SER A 160 20.72 16.83 -7.51
CA SER A 160 21.28 17.60 -6.40
C SER A 160 22.22 16.79 -5.51
N LEU A 161 21.91 15.50 -5.28
CA LEU A 161 22.72 14.62 -4.43
C LEU A 161 23.95 14.04 -5.13
N THR A 162 23.88 13.84 -6.45
CA THR A 162 24.89 13.10 -7.21
C THR A 162 26.31 13.68 -7.09
N PRO A 163 26.55 15.00 -7.17
CA PRO A 163 27.89 15.55 -7.01
C PRO A 163 28.52 15.21 -5.65
N ASP A 164 27.75 15.31 -4.58
CA ASP A 164 28.22 15.03 -3.22
C ASP A 164 28.48 13.54 -3.00
N LEU A 165 27.65 12.67 -3.60
CA LEU A 165 27.81 11.22 -3.51
C LEU A 165 29.02 10.73 -4.34
N LYS A 166 29.16 11.19 -5.60
CA LYS A 166 30.25 10.80 -6.51
C LYS A 166 31.61 11.38 -6.15
N SER A 167 31.66 12.43 -5.33
CA SER A 167 32.93 12.98 -4.82
C SER A 167 33.70 12.02 -3.90
N ASN A 168 33.07 10.93 -3.45
CA ASN A 168 33.63 9.93 -2.55
C ASN A 168 33.35 8.53 -3.12
N ASP A 169 33.88 7.50 -2.45
CA ASP A 169 33.52 6.11 -2.77
C ASP A 169 32.02 5.88 -2.49
N ASP A 170 31.26 5.66 -3.55
CA ASP A 170 29.82 5.42 -3.51
C ASP A 170 29.47 3.95 -3.71
N ALA A 171 30.45 3.05 -3.54
CA ALA A 171 30.23 1.61 -3.64
C ALA A 171 29.15 1.14 -2.65
N GLY A 172 28.17 0.37 -3.14
CA GLY A 172 27.09 -0.16 -2.32
C GLY A 172 25.99 0.83 -1.94
N LEU A 173 26.07 2.09 -2.36
CA LEU A 173 25.02 3.07 -2.11
C LEU A 173 23.84 2.85 -3.06
N ILE A 174 22.61 2.81 -2.52
CA ILE A 174 21.39 2.76 -3.33
C ILE A 174 20.27 3.54 -2.65
N ALA A 175 19.53 4.33 -3.42
CA ALA A 175 18.33 5.01 -2.94
C ALA A 175 17.32 5.17 -4.07
N LEU A 176 16.07 4.78 -3.82
CA LEU A 176 14.93 5.03 -4.69
C LEU A 176 14.03 6.08 -4.06
N PHE A 177 13.68 7.10 -4.83
CA PHE A 177 12.77 8.17 -4.46
C PHE A 177 11.50 8.01 -5.27
N GLY A 178 10.37 7.77 -4.63
CA GLY A 178 9.08 7.62 -5.29
C GLY A 178 8.07 8.63 -4.76
N ARG A 179 7.43 9.42 -5.62
CA ARG A 179 6.35 10.35 -5.28
C ARG A 179 5.03 9.81 -5.84
N TYR A 180 4.01 9.76 -5.00
CA TYR A 180 2.68 9.29 -5.39
C TYR A 180 1.82 10.43 -5.90
N HIS A 181 1.25 10.25 -7.08
CA HIS A 181 0.23 11.09 -7.67
C HIS A 181 -1.06 10.28 -7.78
N ASN A 182 -2.14 10.72 -7.15
CA ASN A 182 -3.47 10.18 -7.36
C ASN A 182 -3.85 10.56 -8.78
N ARG A 183 -3.93 9.55 -9.65
CA ARG A 183 -4.53 9.73 -10.96
C ARG A 183 -5.99 9.94 -10.64
N GLY A 184 -6.39 11.20 -10.47
CA GLY A 184 -7.80 11.55 -10.38
C GLY A 184 -8.48 10.76 -11.48
N ILE A 185 -9.54 10.02 -11.15
CA ILE A 185 -10.51 9.67 -12.17
C ILE A 185 -11.05 11.03 -12.56
N ASP A 186 -10.39 11.66 -13.52
CA ASP A 186 -10.72 13.00 -13.96
C ASP A 186 -12.20 12.91 -14.27
N THR A 187 -12.95 13.71 -13.53
CA THR A 187 -14.41 13.69 -13.49
C THR A 187 -14.97 14.30 -14.78
N GLU A 188 -14.26 14.13 -15.90
CA GLU A 188 -14.70 14.46 -17.26
C GLU A 188 -15.74 13.48 -17.76
N GLU A 189 -15.73 12.21 -17.30
CA GLU A 189 -16.78 11.25 -17.70
C GLU A 189 -18.14 11.54 -17.04
N ALA A 190 -18.16 12.30 -15.92
CA ALA A 190 -19.42 12.75 -15.30
C ALA A 190 -19.99 14.03 -15.94
N ALA A 191 -19.24 14.71 -16.81
CA ALA A 191 -19.72 15.90 -17.53
C ALA A 191 -20.48 15.53 -18.82
N TYR A 192 -20.23 14.35 -19.40
CA TYR A 192 -20.93 13.89 -20.61
C TYR A 192 -22.37 13.40 -20.35
N ASP A 193 -22.69 12.95 -19.14
CA ASP A 193 -24.06 12.53 -18.79
C ASP A 193 -24.97 13.70 -18.37
N ALA A 194 -24.41 14.91 -18.17
CA ALA A 194 -25.17 16.09 -17.78
C ALA A 194 -25.74 16.89 -18.97
N GLU A 195 -25.18 16.74 -20.18
CA GLU A 195 -25.65 17.47 -21.37
C GLU A 195 -26.66 16.70 -22.25
N LEU A 196 -27.03 15.47 -21.89
CA LEU A 196 -28.01 14.67 -22.67
C LEU A 196 -29.44 14.65 -22.10
N ASN A 197 -29.77 15.49 -21.10
CA ASN A 197 -31.08 15.48 -20.45
C ASN A 197 -31.75 16.85 -20.27
N GLU A 198 -31.53 17.80 -21.18
CA GLU A 198 -32.44 18.94 -21.32
C GLU A 198 -32.86 19.12 -22.78
N ASP A 199 -34.14 18.84 -23.03
CA ASP A 199 -34.98 19.34 -24.13
C ASP A 199 -34.72 18.85 -25.58
N ASP A 200 -35.22 17.65 -25.93
CA ASP A 200 -36.07 17.52 -27.14
C ASP A 200 -36.82 16.16 -27.18
N VAL A 201 -37.90 16.03 -26.40
CA VAL A 201 -38.97 15.07 -26.72
C VAL A 201 -40.01 15.80 -27.55
N GLN A 202 -39.69 16.02 -28.83
CA GLN A 202 -40.72 16.24 -29.84
C GLN A 202 -41.30 14.89 -30.26
N THR A 203 -42.54 14.68 -29.83
CA THR A 203 -43.46 13.71 -30.39
C THR A 203 -43.62 13.95 -31.90
N VAL A 204 -42.94 13.15 -32.73
CA VAL A 204 -43.22 13.07 -34.17
C VAL A 204 -43.88 11.72 -34.46
N GLY A 205 -45.02 11.82 -35.14
CA GLY A 205 -45.97 10.75 -35.36
C GLY A 205 -45.42 9.57 -36.15
N VAL A 206 -45.98 8.43 -35.78
CA VAL A 206 -45.90 7.15 -36.48
C VAL A 206 -46.32 7.33 -37.94
N SER A 207 -45.40 7.08 -38.87
CA SER A 207 -45.76 6.80 -40.27
C SER A 207 -44.78 5.79 -40.89
N ALA A 208 -45.30 4.57 -41.02
CA ALA A 208 -45.14 3.61 -42.11
C ALA A 208 -43.76 3.35 -42.76
N VAL A 209 -43.37 2.06 -42.66
CA VAL A 209 -42.95 1.17 -43.77
C VAL A 209 -41.66 1.52 -44.52
N ALA A 210 -40.62 0.71 -44.29
CA ALA A 210 -39.79 0.16 -45.35
C ALA A 210 -39.06 -1.10 -44.88
N THR A 211 -39.49 -2.25 -45.41
CA THR A 211 -38.85 -3.56 -45.29
C THR A 211 -37.51 -3.53 -46.03
N ALA A 212 -36.39 -3.70 -45.32
CA ALA A 212 -35.07 -3.88 -45.92
C ALA A 212 -34.52 -5.26 -45.53
N THR A 213 -34.51 -6.15 -46.51
CA THR A 213 -33.88 -7.47 -46.53
C THR A 213 -32.37 -7.37 -46.32
N LEU A 214 -31.85 -8.08 -45.32
CA LEU A 214 -30.41 -8.34 -45.14
C LEU A 214 -29.99 -9.56 -45.97
N PRO A 215 -28.83 -9.52 -46.66
CA PRO A 215 -28.26 -10.69 -47.32
C PRO A 215 -27.61 -11.62 -46.29
N THR A 216 -28.08 -12.87 -46.32
CA THR A 216 -27.47 -14.03 -45.66
C THR A 216 -26.10 -14.32 -46.28
N ASN A 217 -25.03 -14.11 -45.52
CA ASN A 217 -23.71 -14.62 -45.87
C ASN A 217 -23.43 -15.86 -45.02
N MET A 218 -23.57 -17.03 -45.63
CA MET A 218 -23.11 -18.32 -45.10
C MET A 218 -21.59 -18.38 -45.24
N VAL A 219 -20.89 -18.56 -44.13
CA VAL A 219 -19.49 -19.02 -44.12
C VAL A 219 -19.51 -20.40 -43.46
N ASP A 220 -19.35 -21.43 -44.28
CA ASP A 220 -19.04 -22.79 -43.84
C ASP A 220 -17.64 -22.79 -43.21
N ILE A 221 -17.55 -23.17 -41.94
CA ILE A 221 -16.29 -23.53 -41.30
C ILE A 221 -16.36 -25.02 -41.00
N ASP A 222 -15.65 -25.78 -41.84
CA ASP A 222 -15.35 -27.20 -41.64
C ASP A 222 -14.64 -27.40 -40.30
N MET A 223 -15.25 -28.25 -39.46
CA MET A 223 -14.69 -28.68 -38.18
C MET A 223 -14.29 -30.15 -38.32
N ALA A 224 -12.99 -30.38 -38.51
CA ALA A 224 -12.40 -31.72 -38.57
C ALA A 224 -11.42 -31.94 -37.41
N THR A 225 -11.72 -33.03 -36.67
CA THR A 225 -10.80 -34.04 -36.10
C THR A 225 -9.82 -33.69 -34.96
N GLU A 226 -10.09 -34.35 -33.82
CA GLU A 226 -9.21 -35.23 -33.02
C GLU A 226 -7.76 -34.84 -32.69
N SER A 227 -7.45 -34.83 -31.38
CA SER A 227 -6.50 -35.73 -30.69
C SER A 227 -6.33 -35.24 -29.24
N ASP A 228 -6.75 -36.04 -28.26
CA ASP A 228 -5.90 -36.98 -27.52
C ASP A 228 -4.76 -36.27 -26.75
N TYR A 229 -4.99 -36.06 -25.46
CA TYR A 229 -3.91 -36.02 -24.48
C TYR A 229 -4.41 -36.57 -23.14
N GLY A 230 -4.29 -37.88 -22.97
CA GLY A 230 -4.11 -38.48 -21.65
C GLY A 230 -2.64 -38.41 -21.23
N HIS A 231 -2.35 -37.83 -20.07
CA HIS A 231 -1.14 -38.16 -19.31
C HIS A 231 -1.36 -37.95 -17.80
N ASN A 232 -1.55 -39.07 -17.11
CA ASN A 232 -1.47 -39.18 -15.66
C ASN A 232 0.01 -39.28 -15.27
N VAL A 233 0.50 -38.36 -14.44
CA VAL A 233 1.81 -38.48 -13.77
C VAL A 233 1.56 -38.87 -12.30
N PRO A 234 2.23 -39.91 -11.77
CA PRO A 234 2.04 -40.35 -10.40
C PRO A 234 2.74 -39.40 -9.41
N ILE A 235 2.03 -39.05 -8.34
CA ILE A 235 2.54 -38.24 -7.23
C ILE A 235 3.39 -39.15 -6.33
N GLU A 236 4.71 -38.95 -6.36
CA GLU A 236 5.66 -39.57 -5.43
C GLU A 236 5.57 -38.87 -4.07
N GLN A 237 5.15 -39.63 -3.04
CA GLN A 237 5.17 -39.20 -1.65
C GLN A 237 6.60 -39.20 -1.12
N VAL A 238 7.21 -38.02 -0.98
CA VAL A 238 8.48 -37.85 -0.26
C VAL A 238 8.18 -37.54 1.20
N GLY A 239 8.39 -38.53 2.06
CA GLY A 239 8.31 -38.41 3.51
C GLY A 239 9.44 -37.55 4.07
N TYR A 240 9.09 -36.49 4.80
CA TYR A 240 10.04 -35.74 5.60
C TYR A 240 10.12 -36.33 7.01
N VAL A 241 11.27 -36.96 7.28
CA VAL A 241 11.73 -37.36 8.60
C VAL A 241 12.05 -36.10 9.41
N GLY A 242 11.49 -36.02 10.63
CA GLY A 242 11.68 -34.90 11.53
C GLY A 242 13.10 -34.79 12.07
N GLN A 243 13.59 -33.55 12.16
CA GLN A 243 14.62 -33.16 13.10
C GLN A 243 14.10 -31.96 13.90
N ALA A 244 13.82 -32.21 15.17
CA ALA A 244 13.57 -31.19 16.17
C ALA A 244 14.91 -30.58 16.57
N GLU A 245 15.21 -29.38 16.09
CA GLU A 245 16.42 -28.65 16.48
C GLU A 245 16.07 -27.27 17.06
N GLN A 246 16.11 -27.24 18.40
CA GLN A 246 16.43 -26.14 19.30
C GLN A 246 16.05 -24.71 18.86
N VAL A 247 14.88 -24.27 19.31
CA VAL A 247 14.46 -22.86 19.30
C VAL A 247 15.34 -22.05 20.25
N ALA A 248 16.29 -21.31 19.69
CA ALA A 248 17.06 -20.31 20.41
C ALA A 248 16.15 -19.16 20.88
N ALA A 249 16.37 -18.72 22.12
CA ALA A 249 15.52 -17.81 22.87
C ALA A 249 15.22 -16.48 22.15
N VAL A 250 13.92 -16.21 22.00
CA VAL A 250 13.34 -14.92 21.60
C VAL A 250 13.79 -13.84 22.59
N GLN A 251 14.61 -12.90 22.12
CA GLN A 251 14.98 -11.72 22.91
C GLN A 251 13.77 -10.81 23.10
N SER A 252 13.38 -10.65 24.37
CA SER A 252 12.24 -9.87 24.83
C SER A 252 12.29 -8.37 24.43
N PRO A 253 11.13 -7.71 24.32
CA PRO A 253 11.03 -6.30 23.89
C PRO A 253 11.89 -5.36 24.74
N ARG A 254 12.70 -4.53 24.07
CA ARG A 254 13.46 -3.43 24.68
C ARG A 254 12.50 -2.48 25.38
N LYS A 255 12.44 -2.59 26.71
CA LYS A 255 11.67 -1.69 27.58
C LYS A 255 12.27 -0.28 27.46
N PHE A 256 11.46 0.67 27.00
CA PHE A 256 11.76 2.10 27.12
C PHE A 256 11.86 2.46 28.61
N ASN A 257 13.08 2.43 29.14
CA ASN A 257 13.34 2.73 30.54
C ASN A 257 13.50 4.25 30.70
N ILE A 258 12.40 4.98 30.47
CA ILE A 258 12.32 6.40 30.86
C ILE A 258 12.39 6.38 32.38
N SER A 259 13.51 6.82 32.95
CA SER A 259 13.74 6.83 34.39
C SER A 259 12.85 7.90 35.05
N VAL A 260 11.58 7.55 35.25
CA VAL A 260 10.57 8.38 35.95
C VAL A 260 11.08 8.76 37.36
N GLN A 261 11.96 7.93 37.94
CA GLN A 261 12.62 8.18 39.21
C GLN A 261 13.46 9.47 39.22
N LYS A 262 14.13 9.83 38.12
CA LYS A 262 14.92 11.08 38.04
C LYS A 262 14.04 12.33 37.95
N LEU A 263 12.85 12.23 37.35
CA LEU A 263 11.88 13.33 37.30
C LEU A 263 11.17 13.54 38.64
N LEU A 264 11.01 12.49 39.45
CA LEU A 264 10.34 12.57 40.75
C LEU A 264 11.26 12.99 41.90
N ALA A 265 12.59 12.86 41.76
CA ALA A 265 13.55 13.14 42.84
C ALA A 265 13.65 14.62 43.27
N GLY A 266 13.13 15.56 42.48
CA GLY A 266 13.17 17.00 42.80
C GLY A 266 12.00 17.52 43.64
N ILE A 267 10.97 16.71 43.91
CA ILE A 267 9.73 17.18 44.53
C ILE A 267 9.79 17.00 46.05
N LYS A 268 10.12 18.06 46.79
CA LYS A 268 10.07 18.06 48.26
C LYS A 268 8.61 17.91 48.76
N PRO A 269 8.25 16.84 49.48
CA PRO A 269 6.90 16.66 50.00
C PRO A 269 6.61 17.69 51.11
N GLY A 270 5.50 18.42 50.99
CA GLY A 270 5.05 19.39 52.01
C GLY A 270 4.94 20.84 51.55
N SER A 271 5.47 21.19 50.36
CA SER A 271 5.27 22.53 49.79
C SER A 271 3.87 22.68 49.18
N SER A 272 3.23 23.85 49.36
CA SER A 272 1.94 24.18 48.76
C SER A 272 1.95 24.11 47.23
N TRP A 273 3.14 24.21 46.61
CA TRP A 273 3.34 24.03 45.17
C TRP A 273 3.25 22.55 44.75
N GLY A 274 3.70 21.61 45.59
CA GLY A 274 3.59 20.18 45.32
C GLY A 274 2.14 19.73 45.11
N ARG A 275 1.20 20.26 45.92
CA ARG A 275 -0.24 19.97 45.77
C ARG A 275 -0.81 20.46 44.43
N ARG A 276 -0.40 21.64 43.97
CA ARG A 276 -0.84 22.18 42.66
C ARG A 276 -0.29 21.35 41.50
N LEU A 277 0.95 20.87 41.60
CA LEU A 277 1.57 20.04 40.57
C LEU A 277 0.89 18.67 40.46
N THR A 278 0.56 18.02 41.58
CA THR A 278 -0.18 16.75 41.58
C THR A 278 -1.57 16.91 40.97
N LEU A 279 -2.28 18.00 41.27
CA LEU A 279 -3.59 18.28 40.67
C LEU A 279 -3.48 18.52 39.15
N LEU A 280 -2.46 19.23 38.69
CA LEU A 280 -2.22 19.46 37.25
C LEU A 280 -1.90 18.13 36.55
N LEU A 281 -1.04 17.30 37.13
CA LEU A 281 -0.70 15.98 36.59
C LEU A 281 -1.95 15.08 36.50
N LEU A 282 -2.79 15.08 37.53
CA LEU A 282 -4.04 14.33 37.55
C LEU A 282 -5.01 14.83 36.45
N LEU A 283 -5.11 16.15 36.27
CA LEU A 283 -5.94 16.75 35.22
C LEU A 283 -5.48 16.36 33.81
N VAL A 284 -4.17 16.37 33.54
CA VAL A 284 -3.61 15.91 32.26
C VAL A 284 -3.93 14.43 32.03
N LEU A 285 -3.82 13.59 33.06
CA LEU A 285 -4.11 12.16 32.97
C LEU A 285 -5.58 11.89 32.64
N VAL A 286 -6.51 12.65 33.23
CA VAL A 286 -7.94 12.59 32.91
C VAL A 286 -8.21 13.04 31.47
N LEU A 287 -7.53 14.08 31.00
CA LEU A 287 -7.70 14.59 29.63
C LEU A 287 -7.25 13.56 28.58
N VAL A 288 -6.11 12.90 28.82
CA VAL A 288 -5.62 11.79 27.98
C VAL A 288 -6.59 10.60 28.01
N PHE A 289 -7.16 10.28 29.18
CA PHE A 289 -8.13 9.20 29.32
C PHE A 289 -9.41 9.47 28.53
N VAL A 290 -9.99 10.68 28.66
CA VAL A 290 -11.17 11.10 27.90
C VAL A 290 -10.89 11.05 26.40
N TRP A 291 -9.73 11.55 25.96
CA TRP A 291 -9.32 11.48 24.56
C TRP A 291 -9.20 10.03 24.06
N SER A 292 -8.62 9.14 24.87
CA SER A 292 -8.47 7.73 24.54
C SER A 292 -9.83 7.01 24.38
N VAL A 293 -10.79 7.28 25.28
CA VAL A 293 -12.14 6.70 25.21
C VAL A 293 -12.90 7.22 23.99
N VAL A 294 -12.83 8.51 23.69
CA VAL A 294 -13.52 9.11 22.54
C VAL A 294 -12.95 8.55 21.22
N LEU A 295 -11.61 8.50 21.08
CA LEU A 295 -10.99 7.91 19.89
C LEU A 295 -11.31 6.41 19.74
N GLY A 296 -11.39 5.68 20.85
CA GLY A 296 -11.74 4.26 20.85
C GLY A 296 -13.12 4.00 20.24
N THR A 297 -14.13 4.80 20.59
CA THR A 297 -15.48 4.65 20.02
C THR A 297 -15.52 4.99 18.53
N GLN A 298 -14.79 6.02 18.11
CA GLN A 298 -14.70 6.41 16.70
C GLN A 298 -14.05 5.32 15.84
N ARG A 299 -13.02 4.62 16.37
CA ARG A 299 -12.38 3.50 15.68
C ARG A 299 -13.34 2.33 15.47
N ARG A 300 -14.18 2.00 16.46
CA ARG A 300 -15.19 0.93 16.35
C ARG A 300 -16.24 1.24 15.28
N GLN A 301 -16.73 2.48 15.21
CA GLN A 301 -17.69 2.88 14.18
C GLN A 301 -17.11 2.83 12.76
N ARG A 302 -15.82 3.14 12.59
CA ARG A 302 -15.14 3.00 11.29
C ARG A 302 -15.03 1.54 10.89
N ASN A 303 -14.60 0.67 11.79
CA ASN A 303 -14.45 -0.76 11.50
C ASN A 303 -15.80 -1.40 11.13
N ALA A 304 -16.86 -1.11 11.88
CA ALA A 304 -18.19 -1.63 11.59
C ALA A 304 -18.75 -1.14 10.24
N PHE A 305 -18.38 0.09 9.82
CA PHE A 305 -18.76 0.58 8.49
C PHE A 305 -17.97 -0.12 7.38
N ILE A 306 -16.66 -0.29 7.55
CA ILE A 306 -15.82 -1.00 6.58
C ILE A 306 -16.32 -2.44 6.40
N GLU A 307 -16.67 -3.12 7.49
CA GLU A 307 -17.22 -4.48 7.47
C GLU A 307 -18.55 -4.56 6.72
N ARG A 308 -19.46 -3.59 6.90
CA ARG A 308 -20.72 -3.51 6.13
C ARG A 308 -20.48 -3.23 4.66
N VAL A 309 -19.55 -2.32 4.35
CA VAL A 309 -19.18 -2.00 2.96
C VAL A 309 -18.60 -3.23 2.27
N SER A 310 -17.71 -3.97 2.92
CA SER A 310 -17.15 -5.21 2.34
C SER A 310 -18.20 -6.29 2.15
N ALA A 311 -19.11 -6.47 3.12
CA ALA A 311 -20.18 -7.46 3.00
C ALA A 311 -21.18 -7.11 1.88
N GLN A 312 -21.54 -5.84 1.73
CA GLN A 312 -22.43 -5.40 0.65
C GLN A 312 -21.74 -5.40 -0.73
N ALA A 313 -20.43 -5.14 -0.78
CA ALA A 313 -19.67 -5.28 -2.02
C ALA A 313 -19.71 -6.73 -2.53
N GLN A 314 -19.48 -7.72 -1.65
CA GLN A 314 -19.58 -9.14 -2.01
C GLN A 314 -20.97 -9.53 -2.53
N LEU A 315 -22.05 -9.02 -1.91
CA LEU A 315 -23.41 -9.28 -2.39
C LEU A 315 -23.69 -8.63 -3.75
N ILE A 316 -23.16 -7.43 -4.00
CA ILE A 316 -23.28 -6.77 -5.31
C ILE A 316 -22.55 -7.57 -6.38
N ASP A 317 -21.34 -8.04 -6.08
CA ASP A 317 -20.55 -8.86 -7.01
C ASP A 317 -21.27 -10.18 -7.33
N GLU A 318 -21.81 -10.87 -6.32
CA GLU A 318 -22.61 -12.09 -6.49
C GLU A 318 -23.86 -11.85 -7.35
N GLN A 319 -24.59 -10.74 -7.12
CA GLN A 319 -25.76 -10.36 -7.91
C GLN A 319 -25.41 -10.03 -9.37
N LEU A 320 -24.26 -9.38 -9.60
CA LEU A 320 -23.80 -9.06 -10.95
C LEU A 320 -23.34 -10.31 -11.71
N GLU A 321 -22.68 -11.25 -11.03
CA GLU A 321 -22.29 -12.55 -11.60
C GLU A 321 -23.52 -13.41 -11.95
N GLU A 322 -24.51 -13.49 -11.05
CA GLU A 322 -25.77 -14.19 -11.32
C GLU A 322 -26.52 -13.53 -12.48
N ALA A 323 -26.64 -12.20 -12.49
CA ALA A 323 -27.27 -11.46 -13.58
C ALA A 323 -26.58 -11.75 -14.93
N PHE A 324 -25.25 -11.72 -14.96
CA PHE A 324 -24.48 -11.98 -16.18
C PHE A 324 -24.72 -13.40 -16.70
N SER A 325 -24.75 -14.40 -15.81
CA SER A 325 -25.03 -15.79 -16.17
C SER A 325 -26.45 -16.00 -16.71
N LEU A 326 -27.42 -15.23 -16.21
CA LEU A 326 -28.82 -15.31 -16.63
C LEU A 326 -29.12 -14.53 -17.91
N THR A 327 -28.26 -13.60 -18.33
CA THR A 327 -28.50 -12.81 -19.56
C THR A 327 -28.75 -13.66 -20.80
N ALA A 328 -28.19 -14.88 -20.85
CA ALA A 328 -28.37 -15.81 -21.96
C ALA A 328 -29.67 -16.63 -21.89
N SER A 329 -30.25 -16.79 -20.69
CA SER A 329 -31.38 -17.71 -20.43
C SER A 329 -32.67 -17.00 -19.99
N ASP A 330 -32.56 -15.91 -19.23
CA ASP A 330 -33.66 -15.13 -18.65
C ASP A 330 -33.26 -13.65 -18.51
N VAL A 331 -33.63 -12.85 -19.51
CA VAL A 331 -33.29 -11.42 -19.58
C VAL A 331 -34.06 -10.60 -18.54
N ASP A 332 -35.30 -10.96 -18.23
CA ASP A 332 -36.11 -10.21 -17.27
C ASP A 332 -35.51 -10.32 -15.86
N ARG A 333 -35.08 -11.53 -15.47
CA ARG A 333 -34.44 -11.75 -14.18
C ARG A 333 -33.06 -11.11 -14.06
N SER A 334 -32.26 -11.10 -15.14
CA SER A 334 -30.96 -10.42 -15.12
C SER A 334 -31.12 -8.90 -14.93
N LEU A 335 -32.14 -8.29 -15.54
CA LEU A 335 -32.47 -6.88 -15.34
C LEU A 335 -32.93 -6.58 -13.91
N GLU A 336 -33.69 -7.46 -13.27
CA GLU A 336 -34.11 -7.31 -11.87
C GLU A 336 -32.90 -7.35 -10.91
N LEU A 337 -31.99 -8.30 -11.09
CA LEU A 337 -30.76 -8.40 -10.30
C LEU A 337 -29.87 -7.16 -10.45
N LEU A 338 -29.74 -6.64 -11.68
CA LEU A 338 -28.95 -5.44 -11.95
C LEU A 338 -29.59 -4.19 -11.30
N ALA A 339 -30.92 -4.07 -11.32
CA ALA A 339 -31.63 -3.02 -10.62
C ALA A 339 -31.45 -3.10 -9.09
N SER A 340 -31.48 -4.31 -8.53
CA SER A 340 -31.19 -4.56 -7.11
C SER A 340 -29.76 -4.15 -6.73
N ALA A 341 -28.76 -4.58 -7.50
CA ALA A 341 -27.36 -4.23 -7.28
C ALA A 341 -27.13 -2.70 -7.32
N LYS A 342 -27.75 -2.02 -8.30
CA LYS A 342 -27.71 -0.56 -8.44
C LYS A 342 -28.35 0.16 -7.24
N SER A 343 -29.46 -0.35 -6.72
CA SER A 343 -30.11 0.19 -5.52
C SER A 343 -29.23 0.06 -4.28
N SER A 344 -28.62 -1.11 -4.07
CA SER A 344 -27.69 -1.38 -2.97
C SER A 344 -26.46 -0.45 -3.00
N TYR A 345 -25.90 -0.24 -4.19
CA TYR A 345 -24.79 0.70 -4.39
C TYR A 345 -25.17 2.15 -4.04
N LYS A 346 -26.35 2.63 -4.48
CA LYS A 346 -26.83 3.98 -4.14
C LYS A 346 -27.02 4.16 -2.63
N ALA A 347 -27.56 3.15 -1.95
CA ALA A 347 -27.73 3.19 -0.49
C ALA A 347 -26.39 3.32 0.24
N LEU A 348 -25.36 2.58 -0.20
CA LEU A 348 -23.99 2.70 0.31
C LEU A 348 -23.41 4.09 0.09
N GLN A 349 -23.59 4.64 -1.10
CA GLN A 349 -23.10 5.96 -1.48
C GLN A 349 -23.74 7.07 -0.62
N GLU A 350 -25.05 6.99 -0.38
CA GLU A 350 -25.74 7.91 0.52
C GLU A 350 -25.24 7.81 1.97
N GLU A 351 -25.02 6.60 2.49
CA GLU A 351 -24.50 6.42 3.85
C GLU A 351 -23.07 6.99 3.98
N ALA A 352 -22.22 6.78 2.97
CA ALA A 352 -20.88 7.36 2.91
C ALA A 352 -20.92 8.90 2.91
N ASN A 353 -21.80 9.49 2.11
CA ASN A 353 -22.00 10.94 2.02
C ASN A 353 -22.55 11.53 3.34
N LYS A 354 -23.52 10.87 3.98
CA LYS A 354 -24.03 11.26 5.31
C LYS A 354 -22.91 11.29 6.35
N LYS A 355 -22.03 10.27 6.36
CA LYS A 355 -20.87 10.21 7.28
C LYS A 355 -19.81 11.27 6.99
N LYS A 356 -19.58 11.61 5.71
CA LYS A 356 -18.68 12.71 5.31
C LYS A 356 -19.20 14.06 5.81
N ASN A 357 -20.48 14.35 5.60
CA ASN A 357 -21.12 15.60 6.07
C ASN A 357 -21.19 15.72 7.59
N TYR A 358 -21.35 14.61 8.32
CA TYR A 358 -21.33 14.63 9.79
C TYR A 358 -19.98 15.07 10.37
N ARG A 359 -18.86 14.80 9.67
CA ARG A 359 -17.54 15.31 10.09
C ARG A 359 -17.42 16.82 9.90
N HIS A 360 -17.86 17.36 8.77
CA HIS A 360 -17.73 18.79 8.50
C HIS A 360 -18.58 19.67 9.44
N THR A 361 -19.80 19.23 9.78
CA THR A 361 -20.72 20.03 10.60
C THR A 361 -20.42 20.04 12.10
N ARG A 362 -19.63 19.08 12.62
CA ARG A 362 -19.18 19.07 14.03
C ARG A 362 -17.85 19.79 14.24
N VAL A 363 -16.92 19.73 13.29
CA VAL A 363 -15.60 20.37 13.45
C VAL A 363 -15.70 21.89 13.28
N GLY A 364 -16.60 22.39 12.43
CA GLY A 364 -16.73 23.82 12.16
C GLY A 364 -17.46 24.66 13.24
N ARG A 365 -18.25 24.06 14.15
CA ARG A 365 -19.08 24.85 15.09
C ARG A 365 -18.42 25.20 16.42
N ASN A 366 -17.31 24.55 16.79
CA ASN A 366 -16.63 24.81 18.07
C ASN A 366 -15.38 25.69 17.95
N TRP A 367 -15.01 26.14 16.75
CA TRP A 367 -13.83 26.99 16.55
C TRP A 367 -14.12 28.50 16.43
N CYS A 368 -15.39 28.92 16.35
CA CYS A 368 -15.77 30.35 16.26
C CYS A 368 -16.39 30.92 17.55
N LYS A 369 -16.20 30.28 18.70
CA LYS A 369 -16.61 30.82 20.02
C LYS A 369 -15.45 30.70 20.99
N ASN A 370 -14.49 31.60 20.89
CA ASN A 370 -13.73 32.21 21.99
C ASN A 370 -12.79 33.27 21.43
#